data_AF-A0AAV9A516-F1
#
_entry.id   AF-A0AAV9A516-F1
#
_cell.length_a   1.000
_cell.length_b   1.000
_cell.length_c   1.000
_cell.angle_alpha   90.00
_cell.angle_beta   90.00
_cell.angle_gamma   90.00
#
_symmetry.space_group_name_H-M   'P 1'
#
loop_
_entity.id
_entity.type
_entity.pdbx_description
1 polymer ?
#
loop_
_entity_poly.entity_id
_entity_poly.type
_entity_poly.pdbx_seq_one_letter_code
_entity_poly.pdbx_strand_id
1 'polypeptide(L)'
;MEKPIEEDAAIESSSDSSDDSPNPIPIPNPSSRSADAKPPEVEVHLYRRGKGPVEVFKCPLGGWGQDQLEVQDILDKHGLKSIYAFNPASGRAAPIRFNGRNGRSLITYRDGAVIYVDGEPKWE
;
A
#
# COMPACT_ATOMS: atom_id res chain seq x y z
N MET A 1 14.22 -84.49 29.20
CA MET A 1 15.10 -83.68 28.34
C MET A 1 14.19 -82.72 27.59
N GLU A 2 13.94 -81.58 28.21
CA GLU A 2 13.09 -80.51 27.71
C GLU A 2 13.80 -79.82 26.53
N LYS A 3 13.03 -79.41 25.52
CA LYS A 3 13.45 -78.38 24.57
C LYS A 3 12.45 -77.22 24.64
N PRO A 4 12.91 -75.96 24.76
CA PRO A 4 12.04 -74.82 25.00
C PRO A 4 11.42 -74.31 23.70
N ILE A 5 10.26 -73.68 23.84
CA ILE A 5 9.52 -72.93 22.83
C ILE A 5 10.04 -71.50 22.87
N GLU A 6 10.51 -70.98 21.74
CA GLU A 6 10.89 -69.57 21.59
C GLU A 6 9.65 -68.69 21.42
N GLU A 7 9.74 -67.56 22.09
CA GLU A 7 8.86 -66.40 22.21
C GLU A 7 8.98 -65.55 20.93
N ASP A 8 7.88 -65.00 20.40
CA ASP A 8 7.96 -63.70 19.72
C ASP A 8 6.59 -62.98 19.66
N ALA A 9 6.57 -61.89 20.42
CA ALA A 9 6.08 -60.55 20.08
C ALA A 9 4.60 -60.32 19.70
N ALA A 10 3.89 -59.78 20.71
CA ALA A 10 3.21 -58.48 20.70
C ALA A 10 2.06 -58.24 19.70
N ILE A 11 0.87 -58.29 20.29
CA ILE A 11 -0.43 -57.89 19.76
C ILE A 11 -0.46 -56.35 19.75
N GLU A 12 -0.47 -55.71 18.58
CA GLU A 12 -0.65 -54.26 18.50
C GLU A 12 -2.14 -53.91 18.49
N SER A 13 -2.54 -53.19 19.53
CA SER A 13 -3.89 -52.74 19.82
C SER A 13 -4.34 -51.66 18.85
N SER A 14 -5.48 -51.93 18.20
CA SER A 14 -6.38 -50.95 17.61
C SER A 14 -6.63 -49.75 18.53
N SER A 15 -6.44 -48.53 18.01
CA SER A 15 -7.12 -47.33 18.49
C SER A 15 -7.42 -46.42 17.30
N ASP A 16 -8.69 -46.41 16.93
CA ASP A 16 -9.31 -45.45 16.03
C ASP A 16 -9.38 -44.10 16.75
N SER A 17 -8.82 -43.05 16.16
CA SER A 17 -8.92 -41.69 16.67
C SER A 17 -9.21 -40.78 15.48
N SER A 18 -10.49 -40.48 15.33
CA SER A 18 -11.01 -39.46 14.41
C SER A 18 -10.47 -38.09 14.84
N ASP A 19 -9.51 -37.54 14.10
CA ASP A 19 -9.02 -36.18 14.28
C ASP A 19 -9.90 -35.22 13.45
N ASP A 20 -11.01 -34.77 14.04
CA ASP A 20 -11.80 -33.64 13.55
C ASP A 20 -11.05 -32.33 13.87
N SER A 21 -9.97 -32.09 13.12
CA SER A 21 -9.26 -30.81 13.16
C SER A 21 -10.06 -29.77 12.36
N PRO A 22 -10.50 -28.64 12.95
CA PRO A 22 -11.16 -27.59 12.19
C PRO A 22 -10.16 -27.00 11.19
N ASN A 23 -10.51 -27.05 9.91
CA ASN A 23 -9.76 -26.39 8.83
C ASN A 23 -9.31 -24.99 9.30
N PRO A 24 -8.01 -24.64 9.18
CA PRO A 24 -7.58 -23.30 9.51
C PRO A 24 -8.33 -22.32 8.60
N ILE A 25 -9.03 -21.38 9.22
CA ILE A 25 -9.68 -20.25 8.56
C ILE A 25 -8.64 -19.64 7.60
N PRO A 26 -8.95 -19.44 6.31
CA PRO A 26 -8.01 -18.81 5.39
C PRO A 26 -7.71 -17.42 5.92
N ILE A 27 -6.53 -17.22 6.51
CA ILE A 27 -6.01 -15.90 6.82
C ILE A 27 -5.87 -15.23 5.45
N PRO A 28 -6.59 -14.13 5.14
CA PRO A 28 -6.47 -13.48 3.85
C PRO A 28 -5.02 -13.04 3.69
N ASN A 29 -4.30 -13.73 2.82
CA ASN A 29 -2.95 -13.38 2.45
C ASN A 29 -3.05 -12.04 1.72
N PRO A 30 -2.42 -10.94 2.20
CA PRO A 30 -2.50 -9.64 1.52
C PRO A 30 -1.77 -9.63 0.17
N SER A 31 -1.20 -10.75 -0.25
CA SER A 31 -0.37 -10.92 -1.43
C SER A 31 -1.08 -11.53 -2.65
N SER A 32 -2.42 -11.52 -2.69
CA SER A 32 -3.12 -11.69 -3.97
C SER A 32 -3.35 -10.33 -4.64
N ARG A 33 -2.24 -9.63 -4.95
CA ARG A 33 -2.32 -8.58 -5.98
C ARG A 33 -2.53 -9.30 -7.30
N SER A 34 -3.78 -9.43 -7.72
CA SER A 34 -4.14 -9.77 -9.09
C SER A 34 -3.33 -8.84 -10.00
N ALA A 35 -2.43 -9.42 -10.81
CA ALA A 35 -1.50 -8.65 -11.65
C ALA A 35 -2.22 -7.75 -12.70
N ASP A 36 -3.54 -7.91 -12.83
CA ASP A 36 -4.41 -7.12 -13.71
C ASP A 36 -5.17 -5.98 -12.99
N ALA A 37 -5.02 -5.82 -11.67
CA ALA A 37 -5.66 -4.73 -10.95
C ALA A 37 -4.93 -3.40 -11.22
N LYS A 38 -5.66 -2.39 -11.72
CA LYS A 38 -5.15 -1.03 -11.88
C LYS A 38 -4.60 -0.54 -10.53
N PRO A 39 -3.41 0.10 -10.47
CA PRO A 39 -2.91 0.64 -9.22
C PRO A 39 -3.86 1.72 -8.68
N PRO A 40 -4.00 1.83 -7.36
CA PRO A 40 -4.80 2.88 -6.74
C PRO A 40 -4.25 4.25 -7.13
N GLU A 41 -5.13 5.23 -7.27
CA GLU A 41 -4.79 6.56 -7.78
C GLU A 41 -5.52 7.67 -7.03
N VAL A 42 -4.95 8.86 -7.03
CA VAL A 42 -5.59 10.08 -6.54
C VAL A 42 -5.81 11.05 -7.69
N GLU A 43 -6.85 11.86 -7.61
CA GLU A 43 -7.03 13.02 -8.48
C GLU A 43 -6.39 14.23 -7.83
N VAL A 44 -5.45 14.87 -8.54
CA VAL A 44 -4.71 16.03 -8.07
C VAL A 44 -5.20 17.27 -8.80
N HIS A 45 -5.67 18.25 -8.05
CA HIS A 45 -6.01 19.58 -8.53
C HIS A 45 -4.85 20.50 -8.23
N LEU A 46 -4.02 20.78 -9.22
CA LEU A 46 -2.79 21.56 -9.06
C LEU A 46 -3.05 23.05 -9.25
N TYR A 47 -2.70 23.84 -8.24
CA TYR A 47 -2.67 25.30 -8.22
C TYR A 47 -1.22 25.77 -8.28
N ARG A 48 -1.02 27.00 -8.73
CA ARG A 48 0.28 27.68 -8.69
C ARG A 48 0.14 29.00 -7.93
N ARG A 49 0.70 29.05 -6.73
CA ARG A 49 0.62 30.18 -5.79
C ARG A 49 -0.82 30.64 -5.57
N GLY A 50 -1.71 29.67 -5.31
CA GLY A 50 -3.13 29.89 -5.09
C GLY A 50 -3.95 30.24 -6.34
N LYS A 51 -3.33 30.36 -7.53
CA LYS A 51 -4.02 30.54 -8.80
C LYS A 51 -4.27 29.18 -9.45
N GLY A 52 -5.50 28.89 -9.84
CA GLY A 52 -5.84 27.63 -10.50
C GLY A 52 -7.24 27.11 -10.22
N PRO A 53 -7.52 25.82 -10.52
CA PRO A 53 -6.53 24.80 -10.89
C PRO A 53 -5.91 25.04 -12.27
N VAL A 54 -4.59 24.89 -12.38
CA VAL A 54 -3.80 24.97 -13.62
C VAL A 54 -3.86 23.65 -14.37
N GLU A 55 -3.95 22.54 -13.64
CA GLU A 55 -4.09 21.19 -14.20
C GLU A 55 -4.85 20.29 -13.21
N VAL A 56 -5.66 19.38 -13.74
CA VAL A 56 -6.30 18.30 -12.98
C VAL A 56 -5.87 16.98 -13.61
N PHE A 57 -5.25 16.10 -12.84
CA PHE A 57 -4.72 14.84 -13.35
C PHE A 57 -4.80 13.73 -12.30
N LYS A 58 -4.76 12.48 -12.77
CA LYS A 58 -4.66 11.31 -11.88
C LYS A 58 -3.21 10.92 -11.65
N CYS A 59 -2.87 10.60 -10.41
CA CYS A 59 -1.55 10.18 -9.99
C CYS A 59 -1.65 8.81 -9.28
N PRO A 60 -0.95 7.77 -9.77
CA PRO A 60 -0.93 6.49 -9.09
C PRO A 60 -0.24 6.60 -7.73
N LEU A 61 -0.72 5.83 -6.76
CA LEU A 61 -0.13 5.74 -5.43
C LEU A 61 0.94 4.63 -5.42
N GLY A 62 2.13 5.00 -4.95
CA GLY A 62 3.27 4.13 -4.81
C GLY A 62 3.46 3.63 -3.38
N GLY A 63 4.69 3.20 -3.09
CA GLY A 63 5.04 2.61 -1.80
C GLY A 63 4.60 1.14 -1.68
N TRP A 64 5.05 0.49 -0.61
CA TRP A 64 4.69 -0.90 -0.33
C TRP A 64 3.18 -1.07 -0.17
N GLY A 65 2.53 -0.11 0.49
CA GLY A 65 1.08 -0.08 0.69
C GLY A 65 0.27 0.35 -0.54
N GLN A 66 0.92 0.85 -1.60
CA GLN A 66 0.23 1.51 -2.73
C GLN A 66 -0.68 2.66 -2.24
N ASP A 67 -0.17 3.43 -1.28
CA ASP A 67 -0.90 4.47 -0.57
C ASP A 67 -0.09 5.76 -0.42
N GLN A 68 1.10 5.85 -1.03
CA GLN A 68 1.97 7.02 -0.94
C GLN A 68 1.99 7.80 -2.25
N LEU A 69 1.92 9.12 -2.18
CA LEU A 69 2.01 9.99 -3.34
C LEU A 69 3.46 10.04 -3.85
N GLU A 70 3.67 9.89 -5.14
CA GLU A 70 4.98 10.08 -5.80
C GLU A 70 5.27 11.58 -5.95
N VAL A 71 5.62 12.23 -4.84
CA VAL A 71 5.79 13.70 -4.75
C VAL A 71 6.88 14.20 -5.68
N GLN A 72 8.03 13.51 -5.74
CA GLN A 72 9.14 13.91 -6.60
C GLN A 72 8.74 13.94 -8.08
N ASP A 73 7.98 12.95 -8.54
CA ASP A 73 7.50 12.87 -9.92
C ASP A 73 6.58 14.04 -10.25
N ILE A 74 5.70 14.44 -9.33
CA ILE A 74 4.85 15.63 -9.47
C ILE A 74 5.71 16.89 -9.57
N LEU A 75 6.74 17.02 -8.72
CA LEU A 75 7.63 18.18 -8.73
C LEU A 75 8.39 18.29 -10.06
N ASP A 76 8.88 17.18 -10.59
CA ASP A 76 9.66 17.18 -11.82
C ASP A 76 8.79 17.36 -13.05
N LYS A 77 7.65 16.67 -13.13
CA LYS A 77 6.70 16.78 -14.25
C LYS A 77 6.14 18.19 -14.41
N HIS A 78 5.85 18.88 -13.31
CA HIS A 78 5.21 20.21 -13.35
C HIS A 78 6.18 21.38 -13.12
N GLY A 79 7.49 21.12 -13.04
CA GLY A 79 8.53 22.15 -12.86
C GLY A 79 8.43 22.89 -11.52
N LEU A 80 8.09 22.17 -10.45
CA LEU A 80 7.84 22.72 -9.12
C LEU A 80 9.01 22.42 -8.18
N LYS A 81 9.28 23.36 -7.28
CA LYS A 81 10.31 23.25 -6.24
C LYS A 81 9.75 22.60 -4.98
N SER A 82 8.50 22.91 -4.66
CA SER A 82 7.80 22.43 -3.47
C SER A 82 6.30 22.35 -3.76
N ILE A 83 5.60 21.51 -2.99
CA ILE A 83 4.14 21.39 -3.04
C ILE A 83 3.52 21.41 -1.64
N TYR A 84 2.31 21.94 -1.56
CA TYR A 84 1.55 22.11 -0.34
C TYR A 84 0.14 21.57 -0.51
N ALA A 85 -0.39 20.87 0.50
CA ALA A 85 -1.80 20.53 0.59
C ALA A 85 -2.57 21.83 0.78
N PHE A 86 -3.39 22.18 -0.20
CA PHE A 86 -4.04 23.47 -0.30
C PHE A 86 -5.53 23.33 -0.01
N ASN A 87 -6.11 24.31 0.68
CA ASN A 87 -7.56 24.42 0.82
C ASN A 87 -8.05 25.62 0.02
N PRO A 88 -8.66 25.42 -1.17
CA PRO A 88 -9.07 26.53 -2.03
C PRO A 88 -10.13 27.44 -1.41
N ALA A 89 -10.94 26.93 -0.47
CA ALA A 89 -11.96 27.73 0.21
C ALA A 89 -11.37 28.74 1.22
N SER A 90 -10.22 28.41 1.82
CA SER A 90 -9.59 29.25 2.86
C SER A 90 -8.27 29.88 2.42
N GLY A 91 -7.69 29.45 1.31
CA GLY A 91 -6.35 29.84 0.86
C GLY A 91 -5.21 29.29 1.74
N ARG A 92 -5.52 28.49 2.76
CA ARG A 92 -4.51 27.90 3.65
C ARG A 92 -3.79 26.74 2.97
N ALA A 93 -2.50 26.60 3.27
CA ALA A 93 -1.68 25.53 2.73
C ALA A 93 -0.79 24.91 3.81
N ALA A 94 -0.56 23.60 3.75
CA ALA A 94 0.37 22.87 4.62
C ALA A 94 1.38 22.10 3.76
N PRO A 95 2.68 22.08 4.11
CA PRO A 95 3.69 21.45 3.27
C PRO A 95 3.46 19.94 3.16
N ILE A 96 3.45 19.40 1.93
CA ILE A 96 3.46 17.95 1.72
C ILE A 96 4.91 17.50 1.86
N ARG A 97 5.22 16.90 3.01
CA ARG A 97 6.55 16.34 3.27
C ARG A 97 6.69 15.00 2.56
N PHE A 98 7.90 14.75 2.06
CA PHE A 98 8.25 13.51 1.40
C PHE A 98 9.64 13.04 1.81
N ASN A 99 9.91 11.75 1.64
CA ASN A 99 11.20 11.16 1.92
C ASN A 99 12.15 11.46 0.74
N GLY A 100 13.21 12.22 0.99
CA GLY A 100 14.16 12.64 -0.05
C GLY A 100 14.92 11.48 -0.73
N ARG A 101 14.92 10.27 -0.16
CA ARG A 101 15.56 9.09 -0.77
C ARG A 101 14.72 8.45 -1.87
N ASN A 102 13.40 8.48 -1.76
CA ASN A 102 12.50 7.79 -2.69
C ASN A 102 11.42 8.69 -3.30
N GLY A 103 11.36 9.96 -2.92
CA GLY A 103 10.42 10.93 -3.48
C GLY A 103 8.97 10.80 -2.98
N ARG A 104 8.67 9.91 -2.03
CA ARG A 104 7.30 9.58 -1.62
C ARG A 104 6.80 10.36 -0.42
N SER A 105 5.51 10.69 -0.41
CA SER A 105 4.89 11.36 0.72
C SER A 105 5.06 10.59 2.03
N LEU A 106 5.22 11.32 3.12
CA LEU A 106 5.29 10.71 4.46
C LEU A 106 3.94 10.24 4.97
N ILE A 107 2.85 10.86 4.49
CA ILE A 107 1.48 10.48 4.80
C ILE A 107 0.88 9.65 3.67
N THR A 108 -0.14 8.88 4.02
CA THR A 108 -0.85 7.99 3.09
C THR A 108 -2.11 8.65 2.55
N TYR A 109 -2.54 8.17 1.40
CA TYR A 109 -3.74 8.59 0.68
C TYR A 109 -4.60 7.38 0.36
N ARG A 110 -5.90 7.63 0.18
CA ARG A 110 -6.86 6.59 -0.22
C ARG A 110 -7.01 6.60 -1.74
N ASP A 111 -7.28 5.43 -2.29
CA ASP A 111 -7.70 5.32 -3.69
C ASP A 111 -8.95 6.17 -3.97
N GLY A 112 -8.95 6.85 -5.12
CA GLY A 112 -9.99 7.77 -5.54
C GLY A 112 -10.05 9.09 -4.77
N ALA A 113 -9.10 9.38 -3.86
CA ALA A 113 -9.10 10.65 -3.15
C ALA A 113 -8.86 11.82 -4.11
N VAL A 114 -9.61 12.91 -3.92
CA VAL A 114 -9.36 14.19 -4.59
C VAL A 114 -8.55 15.06 -3.65
N ILE A 115 -7.37 15.48 -4.09
CA ILE A 115 -6.47 16.34 -3.31
C ILE A 115 -6.19 17.63 -4.06
N TYR A 116 -6.15 18.73 -3.32
CA TYR A 116 -5.82 20.04 -3.84
C TYR A 116 -4.39 20.37 -3.42
N VAL A 117 -3.56 20.72 -4.40
CA VAL A 117 -2.14 20.94 -4.19
C VAL A 117 -1.77 22.30 -4.74
N ASP A 118 -1.04 23.11 -3.97
CA ASP A 118 -0.44 24.35 -4.45
C ASP A 118 1.06 24.18 -4.64
N GLY A 119 1.58 24.56 -5.80
CA GLY A 119 2.97 24.39 -6.19
C GLY A 119 3.75 25.70 -6.27
N GLU A 120 4.96 25.70 -5.71
CA GLU A 120 5.95 26.77 -5.94
C GLU A 120 6.77 26.44 -7.20
N PRO A 121 6.78 27.28 -8.24
CA PRO A 121 7.56 27.01 -9.46
C PRO A 121 9.08 27.07 -9.21
N LYS A 122 9.86 26.25 -9.91
CA LYS A 122 11.34 26.27 -9.85
C LYS A 122 11.95 27.52 -10.47
N TRP A 123 11.31 28.09 -11.50
CA TRP A 123 11.77 29.24 -12.25
C TRP A 123 10.55 30.11 -12.61
N GLU A 124 10.70 31.43 -12.52
CA GLU A 124 9.75 32.44 -13.03
C GLU A 124 10.43 33.32 -14.07
#